data_AF-W4VNT6-F1
#
_entry.id   AF-W4VNT6-F1
#
_cell.length_a   1.000
_cell.length_b   1.000
_cell.length_c   1.000
_cell.angle_alpha   90.00
_cell.angle_beta   90.00
_cell.angle_gamma   90.00
#
_symmetry.space_group_name_H-M   'P 1'
#
loop_
_entity.id
_entity.type
_entity.pdbx_description
1 polymer ?
#
loop_
_entity_poly.entity_id
_entity_poly.type
_entity_poly.pdbx_seq_one_letter_code
_entity_poly.pdbx_strand_id
1 'polypeptide(L)'
;MQIILSIVSVLWIIYLFFRVKQSIHMLQLNSYFNKRLTRWISGHWLKAFPINEWIALILAILYYFNQSWTIFLIIILGLLVPKQKQQKKKLVVTTRVKRLIITISVIYLLLIATSLHFIWNDYPLSYAVFIVVLGSLLTYGIVLLANTINRPIENAIKESYYKDAKNKIKSAKQTTTIGITGSFGKTSTKFILDTILSNHFNTLKTPNSFNTKIGVTITIRNSLKAYHDVFIAEMGAKEPGNIQEICDW
;
A
#
# COMPACT_ATOMS: atom_id res chain seq x y z
N MET A 1 -35.57 14.03 9.09
CA MET A 1 -35.00 12.67 8.97
C MET A 1 -33.96 12.58 7.85
N GLN A 2 -34.32 12.89 6.60
CA GLN A 2 -33.42 12.79 5.44
C GLN A 2 -32.15 13.66 5.56
N ILE A 3 -32.26 14.91 6.00
CA ILE A 3 -31.10 15.83 6.17
C ILE A 3 -30.03 15.26 7.12
N ILE A 4 -30.48 14.72 8.25
CA ILE A 4 -29.62 14.13 9.28
C ILE A 4 -28.91 12.87 8.72
N LEU A 5 -29.63 12.05 7.96
CA LEU A 5 -29.06 10.89 7.24
C LEU A 5 -27.97 11.32 6.26
N SER A 6 -28.25 12.33 5.43
CA SER A 6 -27.31 12.86 4.45
C SER A 6 -26.02 13.39 5.10
N ILE A 7 -26.14 14.13 6.21
CA ILE A 7 -24.98 14.65 6.95
C ILE A 7 -24.11 13.50 7.45
N VAL A 8 -24.71 12.46 8.04
CA VAL A 8 -23.95 11.31 8.55
C VAL A 8 -23.30 10.51 7.44
N SER A 9 -23.99 10.31 6.31
CA SER A 9 -23.40 9.66 5.15
C SER A 9 -22.15 10.41 4.66
N VAL A 10 -22.21 11.74 4.60
CA VAL A 10 -21.05 12.57 4.20
C VAL A 10 -19.90 12.44 5.19
N LEU A 11 -20.16 12.54 6.49
CA LEU A 11 -19.11 12.38 7.52
C LEU A 11 -18.48 10.99 7.48
N TRP A 12 -19.28 9.95 7.22
CA TRP A 12 -18.79 8.59 7.08
C TRP A 12 -17.90 8.40 5.86
N ILE A 13 -18.27 8.99 4.72
CA ILE A 13 -17.46 8.98 3.50
C ILE A 13 -16.09 9.64 3.78
N ILE A 14 -16.08 10.77 4.49
CA ILE A 14 -14.85 11.45 4.88
C ILE A 14 -13.99 10.55 5.77
N TYR A 15 -14.59 9.90 6.78
CA TYR A 15 -13.89 8.96 7.65
C TYR A 15 -13.29 7.77 6.87
N LEU A 16 -14.10 7.15 6.01
CA LEU A 16 -13.70 6.04 5.17
C LEU A 16 -12.52 6.42 4.27
N PHE A 17 -12.55 7.62 3.69
CA PHE A 17 -11.44 8.14 2.89
C PHE A 17 -10.13 8.17 3.69
N PHE A 18 -10.15 8.68 4.92
CA PHE A 18 -8.95 8.70 5.78
C PHE A 18 -8.47 7.29 6.15
N ARG A 19 -9.39 6.35 6.39
CA ARG A 19 -9.07 4.96 6.72
C ARG A 19 -8.47 4.21 5.54
N VAL A 20 -9.02 4.38 4.34
CA VAL A 20 -8.48 3.84 3.09
C VAL A 20 -7.10 4.44 2.81
N LYS A 21 -6.94 5.76 2.95
CA LYS A 21 -5.63 6.42 2.79
C LYS A 21 -4.59 5.86 3.77
N GLN A 22 -4.96 5.67 5.04
CA GLN A 22 -4.07 5.12 6.07
C GLN A 22 -3.68 3.68 5.77
N SER A 23 -4.64 2.82 5.42
CA SER A 23 -4.38 1.40 5.13
C SER A 23 -3.53 1.20 3.87
N ILE A 24 -3.76 1.98 2.80
CA ILE A 24 -2.89 2.01 1.62
C ILE A 24 -1.48 2.44 2.02
N HIS A 25 -1.35 3.48 2.84
CA HIS A 25 -0.05 3.94 3.30
C HIS A 25 0.69 2.88 4.11
N MET A 26 -0.02 2.18 5.00
CA MET A 26 0.55 1.07 5.77
C MET A 26 0.96 -0.11 4.88
N LEU A 27 0.18 -0.44 3.84
CA LEU A 27 0.58 -1.43 2.86
C LEU A 27 1.87 -1.01 2.12
N GLN A 28 1.98 0.26 1.73
CA GLN A 28 3.16 0.80 1.06
C GLN A 28 4.40 0.74 1.96
N LEU A 29 4.29 1.11 3.24
CA LEU A 29 5.39 1.00 4.21
C LEU A 29 5.83 -0.45 4.42
N ASN A 30 4.90 -1.40 4.35
CA ASN A 30 5.17 -2.84 4.38
C ASN A 30 5.64 -3.42 3.04
N SER A 31 6.12 -2.56 2.12
CA SER A 31 6.63 -2.95 0.80
C SER A 31 5.62 -3.77 -0.02
N TYR A 32 4.33 -3.58 0.22
CA TYR A 32 3.20 -4.29 -0.40
C TYR A 32 3.19 -5.81 -0.20
N PHE A 33 3.86 -6.32 0.83
CA PHE A 33 3.76 -7.73 1.21
C PHE A 33 2.58 -7.94 2.16
N ASN A 34 1.57 -8.69 1.70
CA ASN A 34 0.39 -9.00 2.52
C ASN A 34 0.77 -9.65 3.85
N LYS A 35 1.69 -10.63 3.84
CA LYS A 35 2.16 -11.30 5.07
C LYS A 35 2.80 -10.34 6.08
N ARG A 36 3.44 -9.26 5.63
CA ARG A 36 4.04 -8.26 6.53
C ARG A 36 2.97 -7.33 7.09
N LEU A 37 2.03 -6.91 6.24
CA LEU A 37 0.89 -6.11 6.69
C LEU A 37 0.04 -6.88 7.70
N THR A 38 -0.22 -8.17 7.51
CA THR A 38 -0.98 -8.98 8.47
C THR A 38 -0.26 -9.12 9.81
N ARG A 39 1.06 -9.35 9.82
CA ARG A 39 1.87 -9.31 11.05
C ARG A 39 1.86 -7.93 11.72
N TRP A 40 1.87 -6.86 10.93
CA TRP A 40 1.78 -5.52 11.48
C TRP A 40 0.41 -5.26 12.12
N ILE A 41 -0.68 -5.71 11.48
CA ILE A 41 -2.05 -5.65 11.99
C ILE A 41 -2.14 -6.41 13.32
N SER A 42 -1.60 -7.63 13.40
CA SER A 42 -1.65 -8.43 14.63
C SER A 42 -0.90 -7.76 15.79
N GLY A 43 0.23 -7.10 15.51
CA GLY A 43 0.96 -6.32 16.52
C GLY A 43 0.33 -4.95 16.85
N HIS A 44 -0.64 -4.48 16.07
CA HIS A 44 -1.23 -3.14 16.19
C HIS A 44 -2.76 -3.18 16.03
N TRP A 45 -3.41 -4.16 16.64
CA TRP A 45 -4.84 -4.41 16.47
C TRP A 45 -5.70 -3.16 16.66
N LEU A 46 -5.50 -2.42 17.76
CA LEU A 46 -6.26 -1.19 18.05
C LEU A 46 -6.02 -0.04 17.06
N LYS A 47 -4.91 -0.06 16.30
CA LYS A 47 -4.68 0.92 15.22
C LYS A 47 -5.35 0.48 13.92
N ALA A 48 -5.35 -0.84 13.67
CA ALA A 48 -5.98 -1.43 12.49
C ALA A 48 -7.51 -1.43 12.62
N PHE A 49 -8.05 -1.77 13.79
CA PHE A 49 -9.47 -1.86 14.12
C PHE A 49 -9.75 -1.07 15.41
N PRO A 50 -9.94 0.24 15.30
CA PRO A 50 -10.14 1.09 16.45
C PRO A 50 -11.51 0.80 17.11
N ILE A 51 -11.58 1.01 18.43
CA ILE A 51 -12.73 0.61 19.27
C ILE A 51 -14.04 1.30 18.80
N ASN A 52 -13.94 2.52 18.29
CA ASN A 52 -15.05 3.28 17.71
C ASN A 52 -15.75 2.53 16.55
N GLU A 53 -15.02 1.76 15.73
CA GLU A 53 -15.63 0.96 14.64
C GLU A 53 -16.40 -0.25 15.18
N TRP A 54 -15.89 -0.88 16.24
CA TRP A 54 -16.58 -1.98 16.91
C TRP A 54 -17.85 -1.50 17.62
N ILE A 55 -17.77 -0.35 18.29
CA ILE A 55 -18.94 0.30 18.88
C ILE A 55 -19.96 0.61 17.78
N ALA A 56 -19.54 1.21 16.66
CA ALA A 56 -20.42 1.48 15.52
C ALA A 56 -21.09 0.21 14.97
N LEU A 57 -20.38 -0.92 14.92
CA LEU A 57 -20.94 -2.20 14.49
C LEU A 57 -22.01 -2.72 15.46
N ILE A 58 -21.72 -2.72 16.77
CA ILE A 58 -22.69 -3.14 17.80
C ILE A 58 -23.95 -2.29 17.70
N LEU A 59 -23.79 -0.99 17.51
CA LEU A 59 -24.90 -0.05 17.34
C LEU A 59 -25.69 -0.30 16.07
N ALA A 60 -25.04 -0.58 14.94
CA ALA A 60 -25.73 -0.96 13.72
C ALA A 60 -26.59 -2.24 13.92
N ILE A 61 -26.08 -3.20 14.71
CA ILE A 61 -26.83 -4.41 15.09
C ILE A 61 -27.99 -4.08 16.03
N LEU A 62 -27.80 -3.22 17.03
CA LEU A 62 -28.89 -2.82 17.93
C LEU A 62 -29.98 -2.02 17.21
N TYR A 63 -29.61 -1.25 16.17
CA TYR A 63 -30.56 -0.51 15.34
C TYR A 63 -31.51 -1.45 14.60
N TYR A 64 -31.02 -2.61 14.18
CA TYR A 64 -31.85 -3.65 13.58
C TYR A 64 -33.01 -4.08 14.49
N PHE A 65 -32.80 -4.14 15.81
CA PHE A 65 -33.80 -4.61 16.76
C PHE A 65 -34.72 -3.51 17.33
N ASN A 66 -34.21 -2.30 17.58
CA ASN A 66 -34.94 -1.28 18.35
C ASN A 66 -35.31 -0.01 17.55
N GLN A 67 -34.87 0.12 16.30
CA GLN A 67 -35.18 1.22 15.35
C GLN A 67 -35.15 2.65 15.93
N SER A 68 -34.46 2.85 17.05
CA SER A 68 -34.52 4.04 17.90
C SER A 68 -33.41 5.03 17.52
N TRP A 69 -33.75 6.31 17.50
CA TRP A 69 -32.91 7.44 17.05
C TRP A 69 -31.63 7.68 17.86
N THR A 70 -31.57 7.18 19.09
CA THR A 70 -30.38 7.24 19.96
C THR A 70 -29.18 6.54 19.36
N ILE A 71 -29.41 5.53 18.52
CA ILE A 71 -28.37 4.73 17.87
C ILE A 71 -27.66 5.53 16.76
N PHE A 72 -28.37 6.48 16.17
CA PHE A 72 -27.87 7.37 15.12
C PHE A 72 -26.88 8.42 15.65
N LEU A 73 -27.10 8.93 16.86
CA LEU A 73 -26.19 9.85 17.57
C LEU A 73 -24.85 9.20 17.93
N ILE A 74 -24.78 7.87 18.01
CA ILE A 74 -23.57 7.17 18.44
C ILE A 74 -22.68 6.78 17.24
N ILE A 75 -23.24 6.73 16.02
CA ILE A 75 -22.46 6.75 14.76
C ILE A 75 -21.61 8.04 14.68
N ILE A 76 -22.13 9.16 15.19
CA ILE A 76 -21.41 10.45 15.30
C ILE A 76 -20.25 10.38 16.31
N LEU A 77 -20.42 9.67 17.44
CA LEU A 77 -19.33 9.42 18.40
C LEU A 77 -18.23 8.50 17.82
N GLY A 78 -18.60 7.62 16.89
CA GLY A 78 -17.67 6.81 16.10
C GLY A 78 -16.71 7.63 15.23
N LEU A 79 -17.06 8.87 14.91
CA LEU A 79 -16.31 9.78 14.03
C LEU A 79 -15.32 10.69 14.76
N LEU A 80 -15.07 10.49 16.06
CA LEU A 80 -13.95 11.13 16.74
C LEU A 80 -12.64 10.61 16.15
N VAL A 81 -12.20 11.25 15.07
CA VAL A 81 -11.00 10.92 14.31
C VAL A 81 -9.81 11.01 15.26
N PRO A 82 -9.13 9.91 15.62
CA PRO A 82 -7.87 10.05 16.32
C PRO A 82 -6.91 10.80 15.39
N LYS A 83 -6.36 11.91 15.88
CA LYS A 83 -5.32 12.67 15.18
C LYS A 83 -4.22 11.69 14.73
N GLN A 84 -3.97 11.61 13.43
CA GLN A 84 -2.85 10.82 12.93
C GLN A 84 -1.55 11.41 13.47
N LYS A 85 -0.82 10.63 14.30
CA LYS A 85 0.59 10.94 14.58
C LYS A 85 1.33 10.92 13.24
N GLN A 86 2.08 11.99 12.96
CA GLN A 86 2.84 12.14 11.73
C GLN A 86 3.75 10.91 11.54
N GLN A 87 3.53 10.15 10.46
CA GLN A 87 4.41 9.07 10.08
C GLN A 87 5.63 9.65 9.34
N LYS A 88 6.84 9.14 9.65
CA LYS A 88 8.13 9.67 9.16
C LYS A 88 8.26 9.75 7.62
N LYS A 89 7.45 9.01 6.86
CA LYS A 89 7.41 9.08 5.39
C LYS A 89 5.97 9.36 4.93
N LYS A 90 5.82 10.21 3.92
CA LYS A 90 4.52 10.54 3.31
C LYS A 90 4.11 9.45 2.31
N LEU A 91 2.81 9.25 2.13
CA LEU A 91 2.26 8.42 1.05
C LEU A 91 2.70 8.99 -0.30
N VAL A 92 3.31 8.16 -1.15
CA VAL A 92 3.71 8.55 -2.51
C VAL A 92 2.76 7.89 -3.50
N VAL A 93 2.04 8.71 -4.27
CA VAL A 93 1.08 8.23 -5.28
C VAL A 93 1.83 7.75 -6.52
N THR A 94 2.06 6.45 -6.60
CA THR A 94 2.68 5.77 -7.76
C THR A 94 1.62 5.20 -8.69
N THR A 95 2.00 4.77 -9.90
CA THR A 95 1.10 4.06 -10.83
C THR A 95 0.51 2.79 -10.21
N ARG A 96 1.30 2.06 -9.40
CA ARG A 96 0.82 0.93 -8.60
C ARG A 96 -0.24 1.33 -7.58
N VAL A 97 -0.02 2.44 -6.87
CA VAL A 97 -1.02 2.96 -5.91
C VAL A 97 -2.29 3.40 -6.62
N LYS A 98 -2.20 4.01 -7.81
CA LYS A 98 -3.39 4.35 -8.62
C LYS A 98 -4.21 3.10 -8.97
N ARG A 99 -3.58 2.03 -9.46
CA ARG A 99 -4.27 0.74 -9.71
C ARG A 99 -4.91 0.17 -8.45
N LEU A 100 -4.20 0.22 -7.32
CA LEU A 100 -4.74 -0.23 -6.03
C LEU A 100 -5.98 0.58 -5.62
N ILE A 101 -5.92 1.92 -5.75
CA ILE A 101 -7.06 2.80 -5.47
C ILE A 101 -8.24 2.46 -6.37
N ILE A 102 -8.01 2.20 -7.67
CA ILE A 102 -9.08 1.80 -8.61
C ILE A 102 -9.76 0.51 -8.11
N THR A 103 -8.99 -0.54 -7.82
CA THR A 103 -9.55 -1.81 -7.34
C THR A 103 -10.30 -1.66 -6.02
N ILE A 104 -9.76 -0.88 -5.07
CA ILE A 104 -10.45 -0.57 -3.81
C ILE A 104 -11.75 0.20 -4.07
N SER A 105 -11.73 1.17 -4.98
CA SER A 105 -12.90 1.96 -5.34
C SER A 105 -13.99 1.10 -5.94
N VAL A 106 -13.64 0.16 -6.83
CA VAL A 106 -14.60 -0.82 -7.38
C VAL A 106 -15.22 -1.67 -6.28
N ILE A 107 -14.44 -2.17 -5.32
CA ILE A 107 -14.98 -2.95 -4.20
C ILE A 107 -15.95 -2.11 -3.35
N TYR A 108 -15.60 -0.87 -3.02
CA TYR A 108 -16.51 0.01 -2.28
C TYR A 108 -17.74 0.43 -3.07
N LEU A 109 -17.63 0.62 -4.39
CA LEU A 109 -18.78 0.89 -5.25
C LEU A 109 -19.75 -0.29 -5.26
N LEU A 110 -19.24 -1.54 -5.25
CA LEU A 110 -20.09 -2.73 -5.09
C LEU A 110 -20.79 -2.75 -3.72
N LEU A 111 -20.10 -2.40 -2.63
CA LEU A 111 -20.72 -2.28 -1.30
C LEU A 111 -21.78 -1.17 -1.22
N ILE A 112 -21.57 -0.05 -1.92
CA ILE A 112 -22.55 1.03 -2.00
C ILE A 112 -23.75 0.57 -2.84
N ALA A 113 -23.51 -0.09 -3.97
CA ALA A 113 -24.57 -0.61 -4.83
C ALA A 113 -25.46 -1.64 -4.10
N THR A 114 -24.87 -2.52 -3.29
CA THR A 114 -25.65 -3.46 -2.46
C THR A 114 -26.45 -2.75 -1.37
N SER A 115 -25.87 -1.73 -0.73
CA SER A 115 -26.57 -0.89 0.24
C SER A 115 -27.77 -0.16 -0.40
N LEU A 116 -27.59 0.42 -1.60
CA LEU A 116 -28.66 1.08 -2.36
C LEU A 116 -29.73 0.09 -2.84
N HIS A 117 -29.34 -1.12 -3.24
CA HIS A 117 -30.28 -2.17 -3.62
C HIS A 117 -31.22 -2.55 -2.46
N PHE A 118 -30.71 -2.61 -1.22
CA PHE A 118 -31.56 -2.83 -0.05
C PHE A 118 -32.55 -1.69 0.18
N ILE A 119 -32.12 -0.44 -0.01
CA ILE A 119 -33.01 0.71 0.12
C ILE A 119 -34.11 0.69 -0.95
N TRP A 120 -33.77 0.34 -2.20
CA TRP A 120 -34.75 0.33 -3.30
C TRP A 120 -35.80 -0.76 -3.09
N ASN A 121 -35.42 -1.95 -2.62
CA ASN A 121 -36.38 -3.04 -2.40
C ASN A 121 -37.10 -2.97 -1.04
N ASP A 122 -37.20 -1.77 -0.44
CA ASP A 122 -37.90 -1.52 0.82
C ASP A 122 -37.46 -2.40 2.01
N TYR A 123 -36.20 -2.89 2.00
CA TYR A 123 -35.64 -3.55 3.18
C TYR A 123 -35.42 -2.54 4.31
N PRO A 124 -35.41 -3.00 5.59
CA PRO A 124 -35.13 -2.11 6.70
C PRO A 124 -33.79 -1.37 6.52
N LEU A 125 -33.77 -0.07 6.79
CA LEU A 125 -32.58 0.80 6.65
C LEU A 125 -31.35 0.26 7.41
N SER A 126 -31.58 -0.53 8.47
CA SER A 126 -30.53 -1.20 9.24
C SER A 126 -29.62 -2.09 8.39
N TYR A 127 -30.12 -2.72 7.33
CA TYR A 127 -29.29 -3.52 6.41
C TYR A 127 -28.29 -2.66 5.63
N ALA A 128 -28.77 -1.53 5.11
CA ALA A 128 -27.94 -0.58 4.38
C ALA A 128 -26.85 0.03 5.27
N VAL A 129 -27.22 0.41 6.51
CA VAL A 129 -26.28 0.91 7.54
C VAL A 129 -25.26 -0.17 7.92
N PHE A 130 -25.71 -1.41 8.12
CA PHE A 130 -24.84 -2.52 8.47
C PHE A 130 -23.75 -2.77 7.42
N ILE A 131 -24.09 -2.79 6.13
CA ILE A 131 -23.10 -2.95 5.05
C ILE A 131 -22.05 -1.84 5.09
N VAL A 132 -22.46 -0.59 5.26
CA VAL A 132 -21.57 0.57 5.25
C VAL A 132 -20.62 0.55 6.46
N VAL A 133 -21.13 0.17 7.63
CA VAL A 133 -20.32 0.04 8.86
C VAL A 133 -19.36 -1.14 8.77
N LEU A 134 -19.83 -2.27 8.25
CA LEU A 134 -18.98 -3.44 8.02
C LEU A 134 -17.84 -3.12 7.04
N GLY A 135 -18.14 -2.36 5.98
CA GLY A 135 -17.15 -1.91 5.00
C GLY A 135 -16.00 -1.10 5.63
N SER A 136 -16.28 -0.21 6.59
CA SER A 136 -15.21 0.55 7.26
C SER A 136 -14.33 -0.34 8.14
N LEU A 137 -14.94 -1.28 8.87
CA LEU A 137 -14.21 -2.23 9.72
C LEU A 137 -13.30 -3.12 8.87
N LEU A 138 -13.78 -3.56 7.71
CA LEU A 138 -13.05 -4.43 6.79
C LEU A 138 -12.03 -3.69 5.91
N THR A 139 -11.76 -2.40 6.12
CA THR A 139 -10.87 -1.59 5.26
C THR A 139 -9.51 -2.26 5.01
N TYR A 140 -8.83 -2.75 6.05
CA TYR A 140 -7.53 -3.43 5.89
C TYR A 140 -7.66 -4.76 5.13
N GLY A 141 -8.77 -5.48 5.34
CA GLY A 141 -9.10 -6.69 4.59
C GLY A 141 -9.32 -6.40 3.10
N ILE A 142 -10.07 -5.35 2.79
CA ILE A 142 -10.31 -4.86 1.41
C ILE A 142 -8.98 -4.48 0.74
N VAL A 143 -8.08 -3.80 1.43
CA VAL A 143 -6.74 -3.44 0.90
C VAL A 143 -5.90 -4.69 0.62
N LEU A 144 -5.92 -5.68 1.51
CA LEU A 144 -5.22 -6.97 1.31
C LEU A 144 -5.79 -7.73 0.10
N LEU A 145 -7.12 -7.77 -0.02
CA LEU A 145 -7.82 -8.39 -1.14
C LEU A 145 -7.50 -7.67 -2.45
N ALA A 146 -7.60 -6.34 -2.50
CA ALA A 146 -7.27 -5.54 -3.67
C ALA A 146 -5.82 -5.72 -4.13
N ASN A 147 -4.85 -5.79 -3.20
CA ASN A 147 -3.45 -6.08 -3.54
C ASN A 147 -3.27 -7.52 -4.06
N THR A 148 -4.10 -8.46 -3.63
CA THR A 148 -4.11 -9.84 -4.13
C THR A 148 -4.68 -9.92 -5.55
N ILE A 149 -5.80 -9.24 -5.80
CA ILE A 149 -6.44 -9.12 -7.12
C ILE A 149 -5.47 -8.47 -8.14
N ASN A 150 -4.73 -7.44 -7.73
CA ASN A 150 -3.80 -6.74 -8.61
C ASN A 150 -2.47 -7.48 -8.82
N ARG A 151 -2.16 -8.50 -8.00
CA ARG A 151 -0.91 -9.25 -8.05
C ARG A 151 -0.53 -9.80 -9.44
N PRO A 152 -1.42 -10.43 -10.23
CA PRO A 152 -1.08 -10.90 -11.58
C PRO A 152 -0.56 -9.78 -12.49
N ILE A 153 -1.25 -8.62 -12.49
CA ILE A 153 -0.87 -7.46 -13.31
C ILE A 153 0.47 -6.90 -12.81
N GLU A 154 0.65 -6.74 -11.49
CA GLU A 154 1.91 -6.26 -10.92
C GLU A 154 3.08 -7.19 -11.25
N ASN A 155 2.86 -8.50 -11.27
CA ASN A 155 3.88 -9.47 -11.62
C ASN A 155 4.20 -9.41 -13.12
N ALA A 156 3.19 -9.34 -14.00
CA ALA A 156 3.42 -9.18 -15.44
C ALA A 156 4.25 -7.92 -15.76
N ILE A 157 3.95 -6.79 -15.10
CA ILE A 157 4.73 -5.56 -15.24
C ILE A 157 6.17 -5.75 -14.75
N LYS A 158 6.36 -6.39 -13.59
CA LYS A 158 7.72 -6.67 -13.07
C LYS A 158 8.52 -7.56 -14.01
N GLU A 159 7.93 -8.62 -14.56
CA GLU A 159 8.61 -9.52 -15.48
C GLU A 159 9.05 -8.80 -16.76
N SER A 160 8.19 -7.92 -17.31
CA SER A 160 8.60 -7.05 -18.42
C SER A 160 9.79 -6.18 -18.03
N TYR A 161 9.79 -5.59 -16.83
CA TYR A 161 10.90 -4.75 -16.39
C TYR A 161 12.19 -5.56 -16.21
N TYR A 162 12.11 -6.78 -15.66
CA TYR A 162 13.24 -7.68 -15.51
C TYR A 162 13.82 -8.09 -16.86
N LYS A 163 12.96 -8.42 -17.83
CA LYS A 163 13.40 -8.76 -19.21
C LYS A 163 14.16 -7.60 -19.86
N ASP A 164 13.65 -6.38 -19.73
CA ASP A 164 14.30 -5.21 -20.32
C ASP A 164 15.63 -4.88 -19.63
N ALA A 165 15.69 -4.98 -18.31
CA ALA A 165 16.93 -4.80 -17.57
C ALA A 165 17.98 -5.86 -17.94
N LYS A 166 17.57 -7.12 -18.10
CA LYS A 166 18.44 -8.20 -18.60
C LYS A 166 19.01 -7.89 -19.97
N ASN A 167 18.18 -7.39 -20.89
CA ASN A 167 18.64 -6.98 -22.22
C ASN A 167 19.64 -5.82 -22.16
N LYS A 168 19.42 -4.84 -21.26
CA LYS A 168 20.38 -3.75 -21.05
C LYS A 168 21.71 -4.20 -20.48
N ILE A 169 21.71 -5.07 -19.47
CA ILE A 169 22.95 -5.66 -18.93
C ILE A 169 23.70 -6.40 -20.04
N LYS A 170 23.00 -7.20 -20.86
CA LYS A 170 23.62 -7.89 -22.00
C LYS A 170 24.23 -6.95 -23.04
N SER A 171 23.69 -5.74 -23.21
CA SER A 171 24.27 -4.72 -24.10
C SER A 171 25.45 -3.97 -23.48
N ALA A 172 25.57 -3.95 -22.16
CA ALA A 172 26.61 -3.26 -21.40
C ALA A 172 27.70 -4.25 -20.91
N LYS A 173 28.19 -5.13 -21.80
CA LYS A 173 29.10 -6.24 -21.43
C LYS A 173 30.41 -5.81 -20.77
N GLN A 174 30.85 -4.57 -21.01
CA GLN A 174 32.10 -4.04 -20.47
C GLN A 174 31.92 -3.41 -19.07
N THR A 175 30.66 -3.23 -18.61
CA THR A 175 30.39 -2.63 -17.30
C THR A 175 30.67 -3.62 -16.18
N THR A 176 31.58 -3.26 -15.28
CA THR A 176 31.84 -4.01 -14.05
C THR A 176 30.74 -3.73 -13.02
N THR A 177 30.08 -4.77 -12.51
CA THR A 177 29.02 -4.61 -11.51
C THR A 177 29.52 -4.92 -10.09
N ILE A 178 29.32 -4.00 -9.15
CA ILE A 178 29.69 -4.13 -7.74
C ILE A 178 28.42 -4.16 -6.89
N GLY A 179 28.17 -5.27 -6.21
CA GLY A 179 27.06 -5.42 -5.26
C GLY A 179 27.47 -5.09 -3.83
N ILE A 180 26.73 -4.21 -3.15
CA ILE A 180 26.96 -3.84 -1.75
C ILE A 180 25.80 -4.33 -0.88
N THR A 181 26.07 -5.22 0.06
CA THR A 181 25.11 -5.74 1.04
C THR A 181 25.60 -5.54 2.48
N GLY A 182 24.80 -5.94 3.47
CA GLY A 182 25.15 -5.87 4.90
C GLY A 182 24.03 -5.32 5.76
N SER A 183 24.09 -5.51 7.08
CA SER A 183 23.06 -5.02 8.01
C SER A 183 23.03 -3.49 8.07
N PHE A 184 24.20 -2.85 8.12
CA PHE A 184 24.39 -1.40 8.21
C PHE A 184 25.43 -0.91 7.19
N GLY A 185 25.56 0.41 7.03
CA GLY A 185 26.62 1.02 6.20
C GLY A 185 26.40 0.99 4.68
N LYS A 186 25.56 0.10 4.14
CA LYS A 186 25.31 -0.07 2.69
C LYS A 186 25.21 1.24 1.89
N THR A 187 24.33 2.15 2.31
CA THR A 187 24.11 3.41 1.60
C THR A 187 25.36 4.28 1.65
N SER A 188 25.97 4.47 2.83
CA SER A 188 27.20 5.24 2.98
C SER A 188 28.36 4.65 2.16
N THR A 189 28.59 3.34 2.23
CA THR A 189 29.62 2.65 1.45
C THR A 189 29.42 2.81 -0.04
N LYS A 190 28.18 2.70 -0.54
CA LYS A 190 27.86 2.97 -1.94
C LYS A 190 28.22 4.40 -2.36
N PHE A 191 27.89 5.39 -1.55
CA PHE A 191 28.19 6.79 -1.88
C PHE A 191 29.70 7.06 -1.85
N ILE A 192 30.42 6.55 -0.85
CA ILE A 192 31.87 6.68 -0.76
C ILE A 192 32.55 6.00 -1.95
N LEU A 193 32.17 4.77 -2.27
CA LEU A 193 32.75 4.02 -3.38
C LEU A 193 32.50 4.71 -4.72
N ASP A 194 31.29 5.20 -4.95
CA ASP A 194 30.96 5.95 -6.16
C ASP A 194 31.80 7.22 -6.28
N THR A 195 31.97 8.00 -5.20
CA THR A 195 32.83 9.19 -5.21
C THR A 195 34.26 8.83 -5.59
N ILE A 196 34.83 7.77 -5.02
CA ILE A 196 36.21 7.34 -5.32
C ILE A 196 36.34 6.90 -6.78
N LEU A 197 35.45 6.02 -7.25
CA LEU A 197 35.53 5.44 -8.58
C LEU A 197 35.21 6.45 -9.68
N SER A 198 34.33 7.42 -9.40
CA SER A 198 33.95 8.47 -10.37
C SER A 198 35.11 9.37 -10.81
N ASN A 199 36.24 9.35 -10.09
CA ASN A 199 37.46 10.06 -10.50
C ASN A 199 38.14 9.46 -11.73
N HIS A 200 37.90 8.17 -12.01
CA HIS A 200 38.58 7.45 -13.08
C HIS A 200 37.62 6.68 -14.02
N PHE A 201 36.38 6.48 -13.60
CA PHE A 201 35.40 5.64 -14.29
C PHE A 201 34.05 6.36 -14.41
N ASN A 202 33.31 6.08 -15.47
CA ASN A 202 31.92 6.46 -15.59
C ASN A 202 31.07 5.54 -14.70
N THR A 203 30.72 6.01 -13.50
CA THR A 203 29.99 5.21 -12.53
C THR A 203 28.48 5.42 -12.62
N LEU A 204 27.72 4.34 -12.38
CA LEU A 204 26.30 4.39 -12.09
C LEU A 204 26.05 3.76 -10.72
N LYS A 205 25.31 4.41 -9.84
CA LYS A 205 24.85 3.83 -8.57
C LYS A 205 23.34 3.78 -8.46
N THR A 206 22.83 2.79 -7.71
CA THR A 206 21.41 2.78 -7.31
C THR A 206 21.04 4.01 -6.48
N PRO A 207 19.95 4.74 -6.82
CA PRO A 207 19.57 5.95 -6.11
C PRO A 207 19.01 5.64 -4.73
N ASN A 208 19.23 6.53 -3.76
CA ASN A 208 18.66 6.45 -2.41
C ASN A 208 18.86 5.06 -1.77
N SER A 209 17.79 4.35 -1.40
CA SER A 209 17.84 2.97 -0.87
C SER A 209 17.06 2.02 -1.79
N PHE A 210 17.36 2.06 -3.08
CA PHE A 210 16.81 1.15 -4.08
C PHE A 210 17.56 -0.18 -4.00
N ASN A 211 17.18 -1.01 -3.03
CA ASN A 211 17.91 -2.22 -2.66
C ASN A 211 17.13 -3.53 -2.84
N THR A 212 15.95 -3.47 -3.45
CA THR A 212 15.21 -4.66 -3.90
C THR A 212 15.52 -4.96 -5.36
N LYS A 213 15.28 -6.18 -5.83
CA LYS A 213 15.44 -6.54 -7.25
C LYS A 213 14.76 -5.54 -8.18
N ILE A 214 13.50 -5.19 -7.92
CA ILE A 214 12.79 -4.18 -8.71
C ILE A 214 13.42 -2.78 -8.63
N GLY A 215 14.00 -2.38 -7.50
CA GLY A 215 14.72 -1.10 -7.37
C GLY A 215 15.99 -1.06 -8.22
N VAL A 216 16.77 -2.14 -8.19
CA VAL A 216 17.96 -2.32 -9.04
C VAL A 216 17.55 -2.35 -10.51
N THR A 217 16.49 -3.08 -10.85
CA THR A 217 15.89 -3.16 -12.20
C THR A 217 15.53 -1.78 -12.76
N ILE A 218 14.87 -0.95 -11.96
CA ILE A 218 14.48 0.42 -12.37
C ILE A 218 15.73 1.25 -12.67
N THR A 219 16.79 1.11 -11.86
CA THR A 219 18.06 1.82 -12.08
C THR A 219 18.69 1.39 -13.40
N ILE A 220 18.75 0.09 -13.66
CA ILE A 220 19.27 -0.46 -14.92
C ILE A 220 18.45 0.04 -16.12
N ARG A 221 17.11 -0.11 -16.06
CA ARG A 221 16.22 0.31 -17.15
C ARG A 221 16.31 1.79 -17.47
N ASN A 222 16.44 2.65 -16.48
CA ASN A 222 16.37 4.09 -16.72
C ASN A 222 17.74 4.72 -16.97
N SER A 223 18.80 4.20 -16.34
CA SER A 223 20.07 4.92 -16.25
C SER A 223 21.26 4.16 -16.81
N LEU A 224 21.23 2.82 -16.88
CA LEU A 224 22.36 2.07 -17.44
C LEU A 224 22.46 2.32 -18.95
N LYS A 225 23.69 2.65 -19.37
CA LYS A 225 24.10 2.98 -20.74
C LYS A 225 25.49 2.38 -21.00
N ALA A 226 25.82 2.18 -22.27
CA ALA A 226 27.05 1.51 -22.71
C ALA A 226 28.35 2.19 -22.26
N TYR A 227 28.33 3.51 -22.00
CA TYR A 227 29.53 4.24 -21.55
C TYR A 227 29.84 4.05 -20.06
N HIS A 228 28.95 3.43 -19.26
CA HIS A 228 29.24 3.24 -17.84
C HIS A 228 30.26 2.12 -17.68
N ASP A 229 31.36 2.42 -17.04
CA ASP A 229 32.43 1.47 -16.75
C ASP A 229 32.09 0.64 -15.50
N VAL A 230 31.40 1.24 -14.52
CA VAL A 230 31.06 0.59 -13.24
C VAL A 230 29.60 0.81 -12.86
N PHE A 231 28.92 -0.25 -12.45
CA PHE A 231 27.58 -0.20 -11.86
C PHE A 231 27.59 -0.66 -10.39
N ILE A 232 27.23 0.21 -9.46
CA ILE A 232 27.20 -0.04 -8.02
C ILE A 232 25.76 -0.25 -7.54
N ALA A 233 25.42 -1.50 -7.23
CA ALA A 233 24.10 -1.92 -6.78
C ALA A 233 24.05 -2.08 -5.25
N GLU A 234 23.20 -1.31 -4.57
CA GLU A 234 22.84 -1.60 -3.18
C GLU A 234 21.92 -2.81 -3.16
N MET A 235 22.22 -3.82 -2.34
CA MET A 235 21.47 -5.07 -2.26
C MET A 235 20.91 -5.25 -0.85
N GLY A 236 19.59 -5.41 -0.76
CA GLY A 236 18.86 -5.57 0.48
C GLY A 236 18.46 -7.02 0.70
N ALA A 237 18.86 -7.58 1.83
CA ALA A 237 18.50 -8.94 2.24
C ALA A 237 17.38 -8.89 3.29
N LYS A 238 16.13 -8.69 2.87
CA LYS A 238 15.01 -8.65 3.83
C LYS A 238 14.43 -10.04 4.12
N GLU A 239 14.50 -10.94 3.15
CA GLU A 239 14.07 -12.33 3.23
C GLU A 239 15.14 -13.22 2.59
N PRO A 240 15.27 -14.50 3.02
CA PRO A 240 16.13 -15.48 2.35
C PRO A 240 15.88 -15.51 0.84
N GLY A 241 16.95 -15.60 0.06
CA GLY A 241 16.87 -15.58 -1.41
C GLY A 241 16.85 -14.19 -2.06
N ASN A 242 16.64 -13.09 -1.32
CA ASN A 242 16.60 -11.75 -1.95
C ASN A 242 17.91 -11.33 -2.63
N ILE A 243 19.07 -11.64 -2.04
CA ILE A 243 20.37 -11.33 -2.68
C ILE A 243 20.53 -12.15 -3.95
N GLN A 244 20.27 -13.46 -3.89
CA GLN A 244 20.31 -14.34 -5.05
C GLN A 244 19.41 -13.82 -6.17
N GLU A 245 18.17 -13.43 -5.85
CA GLU A 245 17.25 -12.82 -6.82
C GLU A 245 17.84 -11.59 -7.52
N ILE A 246 18.62 -10.77 -6.79
CA ILE A 246 19.28 -9.57 -7.33
C ILE A 246 20.52 -9.92 -8.15
N CYS A 247 21.20 -11.04 -7.88
CA CYS A 247 22.37 -11.48 -8.64
C CYS A 247 21.98 -12.26 -9.92
N ASP A 248 20.83 -12.93 -9.92
CA ASP A 248 20.37 -13.78 -11.02
C ASP A 248 19.77 -12.95 -12.17
N TRP A 249 20.63 -12.51 -13.10
CA TRP A 249 20.28 -11.72 -14.29
C TRP A 249 20.29 -12.51 -15.60
#